data_AF-A0A7X9AE76-F1
#
_entry.id   AF-A0A7X9AE76-F1
#
_cell.length_a   1.000
_cell.length_b   1.000
_cell.length_c   1.000
_cell.angle_alpha   90.00
_cell.angle_beta   90.00
_cell.angle_gamma   90.00
#
_symmetry.space_group_name_H-M   'P 1'
#
loop_
_entity.id
_entity.type
_entity.pdbx_description
1 polymer ?
#
loop_
_entity_poly.entity_id
_entity_poly.type
_entity_poly.pdbx_seq_one_letter_code
_entity_poly.pdbx_strand_id
1 'polypeptide(L)'
;MFRYFELKATAVSQVKERAALKMLAYCSYELKLPQISLKWFVPKYDNSHLWEHRASNDIISSANDMMGFYRGTDKVSIWVRADLALDDTLDTVSHEALHALEFISTGFYYPDSEIFAEDFAGDMVKKYGYRCLSPKRCDIFLDWLVGKDFSDGRFEKAKDAVRTKASAPKKQPVEFQDITQEQWFIEAAKRSAEAWNIWRRERSLNGAV
;
A
#
# COMPACT_ATOMS: atom_id res chain seq x y z
N MET A 1 -6.62 6.60 -19.75
CA MET A 1 -5.68 6.10 -18.74
C MET A 1 -5.50 7.21 -17.71
N PHE A 2 -5.80 6.93 -16.44
CA PHE A 2 -5.54 7.90 -15.37
C PHE A 2 -4.03 8.17 -15.29
N ARG A 3 -3.65 9.42 -15.01
CA ARG A 3 -2.27 9.71 -14.58
C ARG A 3 -2.15 9.43 -13.10
N TYR A 4 -1.02 8.93 -12.64
CA TYR A 4 -0.77 8.62 -11.23
C TYR A 4 0.44 9.39 -10.72
N PHE A 5 0.37 9.83 -9.47
CA PHE A 5 1.41 10.61 -8.82
C PHE A 5 1.86 9.95 -7.53
N GLU A 6 3.19 9.88 -7.32
CA GLU A 6 3.77 9.49 -6.03
C GLU A 6 3.46 10.57 -4.97
N LEU A 7 3.14 10.12 -3.77
CA LEU A 7 2.94 10.95 -2.59
C LEU A 7 4.00 10.68 -1.54
N LYS A 8 4.47 11.74 -0.89
CA LYS A 8 5.26 11.61 0.34
C LYS A 8 4.38 11.04 1.46
N ALA A 9 4.97 10.22 2.34
CA ALA A 9 4.26 9.62 3.48
C ALA A 9 3.54 10.66 4.36
N THR A 10 4.11 11.87 4.49
CA THR A 10 3.52 12.99 5.23
C THR A 10 2.19 13.51 4.66
N ALA A 11 1.84 13.15 3.43
CA ALA A 11 0.57 13.49 2.81
C ALA A 11 -0.56 12.51 3.17
N VAL A 12 -0.24 11.40 3.83
CA VAL A 12 -1.20 10.37 4.26
C VAL A 12 -1.51 10.54 5.75
N SER A 13 -2.76 10.27 6.15
CA SER A 13 -3.15 10.27 7.56
C SER A 13 -2.26 9.33 8.37
N GLN A 14 -1.72 9.81 9.50
CA GLN A 14 -0.87 9.00 10.39
C GLN A 14 -1.54 7.71 10.86
N VAL A 15 -2.87 7.72 11.01
CA VAL A 15 -3.64 6.53 11.41
C VAL A 15 -3.58 5.48 10.30
N LYS A 16 -3.83 5.89 9.05
CA LYS A 16 -3.79 5.01 7.88
C LYS A 16 -2.37 4.51 7.62
N GLU A 17 -1.38 5.40 7.66
CA GLU A 17 0.02 5.05 7.49
C GLU A 17 0.47 4.00 8.53
N ARG A 18 0.14 4.22 9.81
CA ARG A 18 0.48 3.28 10.89
C ARG A 18 -0.23 1.94 10.73
N ALA A 19 -1.49 1.93 10.32
CA ALA A 19 -2.25 0.70 10.09
C ALA A 19 -1.64 -0.11 8.93
N ALA A 20 -1.35 0.54 7.81
CA ALA A 20 -0.71 -0.07 6.65
C ALA A 20 0.68 -0.64 6.99
N LEU A 21 1.51 0.10 7.74
CA LEU A 21 2.82 -0.38 8.19
C LEU A 21 2.72 -1.58 9.14
N LYS A 22 1.72 -1.59 10.03
CA LYS A 22 1.47 -2.75 10.91
C LYS A 22 1.03 -3.97 10.12
N MET A 23 0.17 -3.78 9.11
CA MET A 23 -0.23 -4.87 8.23
C MET A 23 0.97 -5.42 7.47
N LEU A 24 1.77 -4.54 6.86
CA LEU A 24 2.99 -4.94 6.15
C LEU A 24 3.94 -5.72 7.06
N ALA A 25 4.17 -5.25 8.29
CA ALA A 25 4.99 -5.97 9.27
C ALA A 25 4.43 -7.36 9.60
N TYR A 26 3.10 -7.46 9.75
CA TYR A 26 2.43 -8.73 10.02
C TYR A 26 2.56 -9.70 8.84
N CYS A 27 2.33 -9.23 7.61
CA CYS A 27 2.55 -10.01 6.40
C CYS A 27 4.01 -10.43 6.24
N SER A 28 4.96 -9.53 6.48
CA SER A 28 6.38 -9.85 6.43
C SER A 28 6.76 -10.93 7.45
N TYR A 29 6.19 -10.91 8.65
CA TYR A 29 6.42 -11.94 9.65
C TYR A 29 5.87 -13.31 9.22
N GLU A 30 4.60 -13.36 8.82
CA GLU A 30 3.93 -14.63 8.42
C GLU A 30 4.59 -15.24 7.16
N LEU A 31 4.96 -14.39 6.19
CA LEU A 31 5.58 -14.81 4.93
C LEU A 31 7.11 -14.93 5.01
N LYS A 32 7.73 -14.57 6.13
CA LYS A 32 9.19 -14.49 6.31
C LYS A 32 9.89 -13.61 5.26
N LEU A 33 9.24 -12.52 4.88
CA LEU A 33 9.80 -11.57 3.91
C LEU A 33 10.92 -10.74 4.52
N PRO A 34 11.91 -10.33 3.71
CA PRO A 34 12.80 -9.25 4.12
C PRO A 34 11.99 -7.96 4.35
N GLN A 35 12.65 -6.94 4.89
CA GLN A 35 11.99 -5.67 5.10
C GLN A 35 11.65 -4.99 3.76
N ILE A 36 10.37 -4.66 3.58
CA ILE A 36 9.82 -4.04 2.36
C ILE A 36 9.47 -2.58 2.65
N SER A 37 9.72 -1.71 1.67
CA SER A 37 9.32 -0.30 1.74
C SER A 37 7.85 -0.12 1.37
N LEU A 38 7.13 0.74 2.10
CA LEU A 38 5.77 1.15 1.73
C LEU A 38 5.82 2.55 1.09
N LYS A 39 5.21 2.68 -0.09
CA LYS A 39 5.07 3.93 -0.83
C LYS A 39 3.61 4.21 -1.15
N TRP A 40 3.32 5.47 -1.48
CA TRP A 40 1.96 5.95 -1.70
C TRP A 40 1.82 6.60 -3.06
N PHE A 41 0.68 6.42 -3.69
CA PHE A 41 0.34 7.12 -4.93
C PHE A 41 -1.14 7.49 -5.00
N VAL A 42 -1.53 8.32 -5.96
CA VAL A 42 -2.92 8.71 -6.19
C VAL A 42 -3.16 8.99 -7.68
N PRO A 43 -4.33 8.69 -8.24
CA PRO A 43 -4.70 9.10 -9.58
C PRO A 43 -4.92 10.62 -9.66
N LYS A 44 -4.70 11.18 -10.85
CA LYS A 44 -5.06 12.54 -11.20
C LYS A 44 -6.56 12.63 -11.34
N TYR A 45 -7.19 13.37 -10.45
CA TYR A 45 -8.57 13.79 -10.60
C TYR A 45 -8.59 15.13 -11.34
N ASP A 46 -9.35 15.22 -12.43
CA ASP A 46 -9.43 16.43 -13.26
C ASP A 46 -10.04 17.65 -12.51
N ASN A 47 -10.64 17.46 -11.33
CA ASN A 47 -11.16 18.53 -10.48
C ASN A 47 -10.28 18.76 -9.24
N SER A 48 -9.35 19.70 -9.37
CA SER A 48 -8.27 20.09 -8.46
C SER A 48 -8.68 20.67 -7.09
N HIS A 49 -9.96 20.71 -6.74
CA HIS A 49 -10.43 21.22 -5.44
C HIS A 49 -11.00 20.14 -4.51
N LEU A 50 -11.19 18.91 -5.01
CA LEU A 50 -11.79 17.82 -4.23
C LEU A 50 -10.75 16.84 -3.66
N TRP A 51 -9.47 16.96 -4.04
CA TRP A 51 -8.41 16.03 -3.60
C TRP A 51 -8.10 16.15 -2.10
N GLU A 52 -8.04 17.38 -1.55
CA GLU A 52 -7.78 17.59 -0.12
C GLU A 52 -8.87 17.00 0.79
N HIS A 53 -10.10 16.89 0.27
CA HIS A 53 -11.25 16.34 0.98
C HIS A 53 -11.51 14.85 0.69
N ARG A 54 -10.95 14.29 -0.38
CA ARG A 54 -11.22 12.89 -0.79
C ARG A 54 -10.19 11.91 -0.25
N ALA A 55 -8.91 12.29 -0.18
CA ALA A 55 -7.90 11.45 0.48
C ALA A 55 -8.16 11.28 2.00
N SER A 56 -8.92 12.20 2.60
CA SER A 56 -9.36 12.09 4.00
C SER A 56 -10.65 11.29 4.20
N ASN A 57 -11.42 11.05 3.13
CA ASN A 57 -12.78 10.51 3.21
C ASN A 57 -12.93 9.13 2.57
N ASP A 58 -11.82 8.43 2.28
CA ASP A 58 -11.83 6.97 2.07
C ASP A 58 -12.75 6.46 0.94
N ILE A 59 -12.99 7.25 -0.11
CA ILE A 59 -13.84 6.84 -1.24
C ILE A 59 -13.23 7.30 -2.55
N ILE A 60 -12.84 6.32 -3.38
CA ILE A 60 -13.14 6.13 -4.81
C ILE A 60 -12.44 4.83 -5.21
N SER A 61 -13.17 3.79 -5.60
CA SER A 61 -12.65 2.71 -6.45
C SER A 61 -13.63 2.52 -7.60
N SER A 62 -13.19 2.82 -8.83
CA SER A 62 -13.84 2.19 -9.98
C SER A 62 -13.20 0.81 -10.18
N ALA A 63 -13.97 -0.16 -10.68
CA ALA A 63 -13.53 -1.55 -10.85
C ALA A 63 -12.33 -1.73 -11.82
N ASN A 64 -11.82 -0.65 -12.43
CA ASN A 64 -10.65 -0.66 -13.31
C ASN A 64 -9.50 0.20 -12.78
N ASP A 65 -9.58 0.73 -11.55
CA ASP A 65 -8.53 1.59 -10.99
C ASP A 65 -7.52 0.77 -10.18
N MET A 66 -6.24 1.02 -10.46
CA MET A 66 -5.13 0.38 -9.77
C MET A 66 -5.13 0.73 -8.28
N MET A 67 -5.23 -0.28 -7.43
CA MET A 67 -5.28 -0.13 -5.97
C MET A 67 -3.88 -0.18 -5.35
N GLY A 68 -3.03 -1.07 -5.85
CA GLY A 68 -1.65 -1.22 -5.42
C GLY A 68 -0.79 -1.83 -6.52
N PHE A 69 0.50 -1.92 -6.24
CA PHE A 69 1.43 -2.76 -6.99
C PHE A 69 2.72 -2.98 -6.19
N TYR A 70 3.32 -4.14 -6.41
CA TYR A 70 4.64 -4.48 -5.95
C TYR A 70 5.72 -4.15 -7.00
N ARG A 71 6.85 -3.60 -6.53
CA ARG A 71 8.04 -3.25 -7.30
C ARG A 71 9.27 -4.00 -6.76
N GLY A 72 9.75 -4.97 -7.54
CA GLY A 72 10.90 -5.82 -7.22
C GLY A 72 12.26 -5.31 -7.69
N THR A 73 12.49 -3.99 -7.73
CA THR A 73 13.83 -3.44 -8.08
C THR A 73 14.77 -3.43 -6.87
N ASP A 74 15.93 -2.76 -7.01
CA ASP A 74 16.94 -2.46 -5.98
C ASP A 74 16.41 -2.14 -4.56
N LYS A 75 15.23 -1.51 -4.46
CA LYS A 75 14.47 -1.35 -3.22
C LYS A 75 13.07 -1.96 -3.37
N VAL A 76 12.97 -3.22 -2.94
CA VAL A 76 11.72 -3.97 -2.78
C VAL A 76 10.68 -3.09 -2.08
N SER A 77 9.66 -2.69 -2.82
CA SER A 77 8.64 -1.75 -2.35
C SER A 77 7.25 -2.16 -2.79
N ILE A 78 6.29 -1.99 -1.90
CA ILE A 78 4.86 -2.02 -2.24
C ILE A 78 4.34 -0.58 -2.30
N TRP A 79 3.50 -0.33 -3.28
CA TRP A 79 2.88 0.97 -3.49
C TRP A 79 1.38 0.81 -3.34
N VAL A 80 0.78 1.69 -2.55
CA VAL A 80 -0.65 1.62 -2.23
C VAL A 80 -1.30 2.95 -2.53
N ARG A 81 -2.50 2.91 -3.11
CA ARG A 81 -3.25 4.12 -3.44
C ARG A 81 -3.76 4.78 -2.15
N ALA A 82 -3.47 6.06 -1.99
CA ALA A 82 -3.65 6.77 -0.70
C ALA A 82 -5.11 7.12 -0.36
N ASP A 83 -5.98 7.17 -1.36
CA ASP A 83 -7.40 7.52 -1.23
C ASP A 83 -8.32 6.31 -1.03
N LEU A 84 -7.76 5.11 -0.92
CA LEU A 84 -8.48 3.90 -0.55
C LEU A 84 -9.06 4.01 0.86
N ALA A 85 -10.19 3.34 1.09
CA ALA A 85 -10.67 3.13 2.44
C ALA A 85 -9.62 2.40 3.30
N LEU A 86 -9.69 2.55 4.62
CA LEU A 86 -8.74 1.85 5.49
C LEU A 86 -8.76 0.34 5.26
N ASP A 87 -9.94 -0.29 5.17
CA ASP A 87 -10.05 -1.73 4.95
C ASP A 87 -9.45 -2.13 3.60
N ASP A 88 -9.79 -1.42 2.52
CA ASP A 88 -9.20 -1.61 1.18
C ASP A 88 -7.67 -1.41 1.19
N THR A 89 -7.16 -0.49 2.01
CA THR A 89 -5.72 -0.26 2.18
C THR A 89 -5.05 -1.49 2.79
N LEU A 90 -5.68 -2.09 3.81
CA LEU A 90 -5.15 -3.28 4.49
C LEU A 90 -5.18 -4.50 3.56
N ASP A 91 -6.27 -4.69 2.81
CA ASP A 91 -6.38 -5.72 1.78
C ASP A 91 -5.28 -5.54 0.73
N THR A 92 -5.14 -4.33 0.18
CA THR A 92 -4.11 -4.02 -0.83
C THR A 92 -2.70 -4.28 -0.30
N VAL A 93 -2.37 -3.85 0.93
CA VAL A 93 -1.04 -4.13 1.52
C VAL A 93 -0.78 -5.63 1.62
N SER A 94 -1.79 -6.41 1.99
CA SER A 94 -1.67 -7.87 2.16
C SER A 94 -1.52 -8.56 0.80
N HIS A 95 -2.30 -8.14 -0.19
CA HIS A 95 -2.25 -8.59 -1.57
C HIS A 95 -0.85 -8.38 -2.15
N GLU A 96 -0.32 -7.15 -2.09
CA GLU A 96 1.00 -6.82 -2.63
C GLU A 96 2.16 -7.47 -1.87
N ALA A 97 1.97 -7.81 -0.60
CA ALA A 97 2.96 -8.57 0.16
C ALA A 97 3.12 -10.00 -0.36
N LEU A 98 2.04 -10.63 -0.86
CA LEU A 98 2.16 -11.95 -1.50
C LEU A 98 2.94 -11.85 -2.81
N HIS A 99 2.66 -10.84 -3.62
CA HIS A 99 3.43 -10.59 -4.84
C HIS A 99 4.92 -10.35 -4.58
N ALA A 100 5.25 -9.72 -3.45
CA ALA A 100 6.65 -9.63 -3.03
C ALA A 100 7.26 -11.00 -2.76
N LEU A 101 6.54 -11.91 -2.09
CA LEU A 101 7.00 -13.29 -1.87
C LEU A 101 7.20 -14.03 -3.17
N GLU A 102 6.24 -13.99 -4.08
CA GLU A 102 6.29 -14.68 -5.36
C GLU A 102 7.53 -14.25 -6.16
N PHE A 103 7.75 -12.93 -6.25
CA PHE A 103 8.91 -12.40 -6.94
C PHE A 103 10.22 -12.76 -6.26
N ILE A 104 10.32 -12.66 -4.93
CA ILE A 104 11.54 -13.00 -4.19
C ILE A 104 11.86 -14.50 -4.31
N SER A 105 10.84 -15.36 -4.30
CA SER A 105 11.02 -16.81 -4.32
C SER A 105 11.24 -17.38 -5.72
N THR A 106 10.61 -16.81 -6.75
CA THR A 106 10.59 -17.40 -8.09
C THR A 106 11.14 -16.49 -9.20
N GLY A 107 11.35 -15.20 -8.91
CA GLY A 107 11.80 -14.21 -9.88
C GLY A 107 10.73 -13.74 -10.89
N PHE A 108 9.53 -14.32 -10.86
CA PHE A 108 8.43 -14.02 -11.79
C PHE A 108 7.06 -14.06 -11.09
N TYR A 109 6.01 -13.63 -11.80
CA TYR A 109 4.62 -13.66 -11.33
C TYR A 109 3.87 -14.77 -12.06
N TYR A 110 3.01 -15.50 -11.37
CA TYR A 110 2.20 -16.55 -11.97
C TYR A 110 0.90 -15.98 -12.56
N PRO A 111 0.35 -16.52 -13.66
CA PRO A 111 -0.91 -16.02 -14.23
C PRO A 111 -2.09 -16.07 -13.26
N ASP A 112 -2.09 -17.04 -12.34
CA ASP A 112 -3.14 -17.22 -11.32
C ASP A 112 -2.82 -16.46 -10.01
N SER A 113 -1.69 -15.73 -9.95
CA SER A 113 -1.19 -15.09 -8.72
C SER A 113 -2.19 -14.14 -8.09
N GLU A 114 -3.04 -13.51 -8.91
CA GLU A 114 -3.93 -12.44 -8.46
C GLU A 114 -5.16 -13.00 -7.74
N ILE A 115 -5.65 -14.18 -8.15
CA ILE A 115 -6.71 -14.88 -7.42
C ILE A 115 -6.17 -15.34 -6.06
N PHE A 116 -4.97 -15.93 -6.05
CA PHE A 116 -4.32 -16.33 -4.80
C PHE A 116 -4.00 -15.15 -3.89
N ALA A 117 -3.60 -14.01 -4.45
CA ALA A 117 -3.32 -12.80 -3.70
C ALA A 117 -4.60 -12.19 -3.09
N GLU A 118 -5.72 -12.25 -3.80
CA GLU A 118 -7.02 -11.81 -3.28
C GLU A 118 -7.49 -12.69 -2.11
N ASP A 119 -7.46 -14.02 -2.29
CA ASP A 119 -7.84 -14.97 -1.22
C ASP A 119 -6.91 -14.83 -0.01
N PHE A 120 -5.60 -14.68 -0.26
CA PHE A 120 -4.60 -14.45 0.77
C PHE A 120 -4.85 -13.15 1.53
N ALA A 121 -5.17 -12.05 0.83
CA ALA A 121 -5.44 -10.77 1.45
C ALA A 121 -6.62 -10.87 2.43
N GLY A 122 -7.74 -11.46 1.98
CA GLY A 122 -8.91 -11.68 2.83
C GLY A 122 -8.61 -12.51 4.09
N ASP A 123 -7.77 -13.53 3.96
CA ASP A 123 -7.32 -14.35 5.10
C ASP A 123 -6.39 -13.60 6.06
N MET A 124 -5.46 -12.82 5.51
CA MET A 124 -4.53 -12.03 6.30
C MET A 124 -5.22 -10.91 7.06
N VAL A 125 -6.22 -10.25 6.47
CA VAL A 125 -6.99 -9.20 7.14
C VAL A 125 -7.82 -9.76 8.29
N LYS A 126 -8.44 -10.93 8.11
CA LYS A 126 -9.11 -11.66 9.21
C LYS A 126 -8.13 -12.02 10.33
N LYS A 127 -6.98 -12.60 9.98
CA LYS A 127 -5.93 -12.96 10.95
C LYS A 127 -5.39 -11.73 11.67
N TYR A 128 -5.17 -10.63 10.94
CA TYR A 128 -4.72 -9.35 11.47
C TYR A 128 -5.73 -8.77 12.45
N GLY A 129 -7.01 -8.71 12.09
CA GLY A 129 -8.08 -8.23 12.99
C GLY A 129 -8.12 -9.05 14.29
N TYR A 130 -7.99 -10.37 14.21
CA TYR A 130 -7.96 -11.24 15.39
C TYR A 130 -6.68 -11.07 16.24
N ARG A 131 -5.53 -10.83 15.60
CA ARG A 131 -4.20 -10.91 16.26
C ARG A 131 -3.65 -9.55 16.66
N CYS A 132 -3.84 -8.50 15.88
CA CYS A 132 -3.23 -7.18 16.05
C CYS A 132 -4.11 -6.17 16.81
N LEU A 133 -5.34 -6.54 17.19
CA LEU A 133 -6.15 -5.79 18.17
C LEU A 133 -5.77 -6.08 19.64
N SER A 134 -4.96 -7.12 19.89
CA SER A 134 -4.51 -7.47 21.24
C SER A 134 -3.21 -6.74 21.62
N PRO A 135 -3.13 -6.09 22.80
CA PRO A 135 -1.93 -5.36 23.27
C PRO A 135 -0.64 -6.20 23.31
N LYS A 136 -0.75 -7.53 23.45
CA LYS A 136 0.40 -8.43 23.53
C LYS A 136 1.15 -8.61 22.20
N ARG A 137 0.56 -8.23 21.07
CA ARG A 137 1.15 -8.45 19.72
C ARG A 137 1.69 -7.18 19.05
N CYS A 138 1.89 -6.12 19.85
CA CYS A 138 2.67 -4.95 19.43
C CYS A 138 4.15 -5.29 19.19
N ASP A 139 4.64 -6.42 19.70
CA ASP A 139 6.00 -6.92 19.55
C ASP A 139 6.38 -7.17 18.08
N ILE A 140 5.54 -7.81 17.27
CA ILE A 140 5.84 -8.08 15.84
C ILE A 140 6.14 -6.77 15.09
N PHE A 141 5.34 -5.73 15.33
CA PHE A 141 5.57 -4.43 14.71
C PHE A 141 6.84 -3.76 15.26
N LEU A 142 7.12 -3.89 16.55
CA LEU A 142 8.33 -3.36 17.16
C LEU A 142 9.58 -4.06 16.63
N ASP A 143 9.58 -5.39 16.52
CA ASP A 143 10.67 -6.20 15.97
C ASP A 143 10.92 -5.85 14.50
N TRP A 144 9.85 -5.68 13.71
CA TRP A 144 9.95 -5.23 12.33
C TRP A 144 10.52 -3.80 12.22
N LEU A 145 10.27 -2.95 13.21
CA LEU A 145 10.86 -1.61 13.29
C LEU A 145 12.33 -1.62 13.74
N VAL A 146 12.77 -2.58 14.56
CA VAL A 146 14.18 -2.67 15.01
C VAL A 146 15.16 -2.79 13.83
N GLY A 147 14.71 -3.33 12.70
CA GLY A 147 15.49 -3.37 11.45
C GLY A 147 15.55 -2.06 10.65
N LYS A 148 14.78 -1.02 11.00
CA LYS A 148 14.84 0.28 10.33
C LYS A 148 15.95 1.15 10.93
N ASP A 149 16.74 1.75 10.05
CA ASP A 149 17.62 2.85 10.44
C ASP A 149 16.78 4.08 10.82
N PHE A 150 16.89 4.50 12.08
CA PHE A 150 16.24 5.69 12.62
C PHE A 150 17.24 6.81 12.95
N SER A 151 18.45 6.74 12.38
CA SER A 151 19.48 7.76 12.57
C SER A 151 19.19 9.07 11.82
N ASP A 152 18.08 9.17 11.09
CA ASP A 152 17.61 10.38 10.37
C ASP A 152 17.25 11.58 11.29
N GLY A 153 17.43 11.43 12.61
CA GLY A 153 17.24 12.49 13.60
C GLY A 153 15.77 12.84 13.86
N ARG A 154 14.81 12.04 13.38
CA ARG A 154 13.37 12.31 13.57
C ARG A 154 12.93 12.35 15.03
N PHE A 155 13.64 11.65 15.92
CA PHE A 155 13.38 11.67 17.36
C PHE A 155 13.86 12.94 18.05
N GLU A 156 14.93 13.58 17.56
CA GLU A 156 15.39 14.89 18.02
C GLU A 156 14.38 15.97 17.62
N LYS A 157 13.94 15.96 16.36
CA LYS A 157 12.91 16.87 15.83
C LYS A 157 11.57 16.78 16.57
N ALA A 158 11.20 15.58 17.03
CA ALA A 158 9.98 15.37 17.82
C ALA A 158 10.06 16.01 19.22
N LYS A 159 11.24 16.00 19.85
CA LYS A 159 11.45 16.68 21.15
C LYS A 159 11.31 18.20 21.00
N ASP A 160 11.82 18.76 19.92
CA ASP A 160 11.71 20.20 19.64
C ASP A 160 10.26 20.64 19.33
N ALA A 161 9.49 19.78 18.67
CA ALA A 161 8.07 20.01 18.36
C ALA A 161 7.17 19.97 19.61
N VAL A 162 7.51 19.18 20.63
CA VAL A 162 6.78 19.13 21.91
C VAL A 162 7.13 20.32 22.80
N ARG A 163 8.36 20.82 22.70
CA ARG A 163 8.88 21.92 23.54
C ARG A 163 8.45 23.30 23.06
N THR A 164 8.20 23.45 21.77
CA THR A 164 7.62 24.66 21.20
C THR A 164 6.10 24.48 21.14
N LYS A 165 5.31 25.45 21.64
CA LYS A 165 3.88 25.57 21.26
C LYS A 165 3.82 25.94 19.78
N ALA A 166 4.29 25.04 18.91
CA ALA A 166 4.47 25.32 17.51
C ALA A 166 3.08 25.52 16.91
N SER A 167 2.83 26.75 16.45
CA SER A 167 1.73 27.05 15.56
C SER A 167 1.61 25.96 14.51
N ALA A 168 0.39 25.45 14.29
CA ALA A 168 0.11 24.38 13.34
C ALA A 168 0.95 24.55 12.07
N PRO A 169 1.72 23.52 11.65
CA PRO A 169 2.60 23.65 10.51
C PRO A 169 1.77 24.10 9.30
N LYS A 170 2.18 25.23 8.68
CA LYS A 170 1.62 25.65 7.40
C LYS A 170 1.77 24.46 6.45
N LYS A 171 0.65 23.92 5.94
CA LYS A 171 0.63 22.84 4.93
C LYS A 171 1.59 23.23 3.83
N GLN A 172 2.76 22.59 3.77
CA GLN A 172 3.63 22.74 2.62
C GLN A 172 2.91 22.14 1.41
N PRO A 173 3.04 22.74 0.22
CA PRO A 173 2.50 22.14 -0.99
C PRO A 173 3.09 20.72 -1.13
N VAL A 174 2.22 19.74 -1.33
CA VAL A 174 2.63 18.35 -1.57
C VAL A 174 3.37 18.35 -2.91
N GLU A 175 4.64 17.91 -2.90
CA GLU A 175 5.37 17.67 -4.15
C GLU A 175 4.87 16.37 -4.77
N PHE A 176 4.50 16.44 -6.06
CA PHE A 176 4.00 15.31 -6.83
C PHE A 176 5.02 14.91 -7.90
N GLN A 177 5.30 13.62 -8.01
CA GLN A 177 6.05 13.05 -9.13
C GLN A 177 5.11 12.22 -9.98
N ASP A 178 4.95 12.55 -11.27
CA ASP A 178 4.17 11.73 -12.21
C ASP A 178 4.90 10.41 -12.45
N ILE A 179 4.25 9.30 -12.11
CA ILE A 179 4.80 7.94 -12.26
C ILE A 179 4.18 7.20 -13.45
N THR A 180 3.23 7.81 -14.17
CA THR A 180 2.45 7.13 -15.22
C THR A 180 3.31 6.68 -16.40
N GLN A 181 4.39 7.41 -16.67
CA GLN A 181 5.31 7.16 -17.78
C GLN A 181 6.47 6.25 -17.39
N GLU A 182 6.55 5.85 -16.12
CA GLU A 182 7.61 4.97 -15.66
C GLU A 182 7.39 3.55 -16.22
N GLN A 183 8.44 2.96 -16.78
CA GLN A 183 8.35 1.63 -17.41
C GLN A 183 7.82 0.56 -16.45
N TRP A 184 8.29 0.60 -15.19
CA TRP A 184 7.84 -0.32 -14.15
C TRP A 184 6.34 -0.14 -13.82
N PHE A 185 5.81 1.08 -13.92
CA PHE A 185 4.39 1.36 -13.66
C PHE A 185 3.52 0.85 -14.81
N ILE A 186 3.98 1.05 -16.04
CA ILE A 186 3.30 0.54 -17.24
C ILE A 186 3.20 -0.99 -17.20
N GLU A 187 4.27 -1.68 -16.79
CA GLU A 187 4.28 -3.14 -16.64
C GLU A 187 3.34 -3.61 -15.52
N ALA A 188 3.35 -2.95 -14.36
CA ALA A 188 2.41 -3.24 -13.29
C ALA A 188 0.95 -3.07 -13.74
N ALA A 189 0.65 -1.97 -14.45
CA ALA A 189 -0.69 -1.70 -14.99
C ALA A 189 -1.16 -2.77 -15.98
N LYS A 190 -0.25 -3.24 -16.85
CA LYS A 190 -0.56 -4.29 -17.82
C LYS A 190 -0.90 -5.61 -17.13
N ARG A 191 -0.11 -6.03 -16.13
CA ARG A 191 -0.36 -7.28 -15.38
C ARG A 191 -1.72 -7.27 -14.69
N SER A 192 -2.02 -6.19 -13.97
CA SER A 192 -3.31 -6.05 -13.29
C SER A 192 -4.47 -6.10 -14.31
N ALA A 193 -4.34 -5.42 -15.45
CA ALA A 193 -5.36 -5.45 -16.50
C ALA A 193 -5.54 -6.86 -17.13
N GLU A 194 -4.45 -7.58 -17.36
CA GLU A 194 -4.46 -8.96 -17.88
C GLU A 194 -5.14 -9.92 -16.90
N ALA A 195 -4.79 -9.83 -15.61
CA ALA A 195 -5.40 -10.62 -14.54
C ALA A 195 -6.90 -10.39 -14.44
N TRP A 196 -7.34 -9.13 -14.46
CA TRP A 196 -8.77 -8.78 -14.46
C TRP A 196 -9.51 -9.35 -15.67
N ASN A 197 -8.88 -9.40 -16.84
CA ASN A 197 -9.46 -9.99 -18.04
C ASN A 197 -9.53 -11.52 -17.98
N ILE A 198 -8.59 -12.18 -17.31
CA ILE A 198 -8.65 -13.63 -17.05
C ILE A 198 -9.79 -13.93 -16.09
N TRP A 199 -9.82 -13.26 -14.94
CA TRP A 199 -10.87 -13.42 -13.93
C TRP A 199 -12.28 -13.20 -14.49
N ARG A 200 -12.48 -12.14 -15.31
CA ARG A 200 -13.78 -11.89 -15.95
C ARG A 200 -14.20 -13.02 -16.87
N ARG A 201 -13.25 -13.60 -17.63
CA ARG A 201 -13.52 -14.73 -18.51
C ARG A 201 -13.92 -15.96 -17.72
N GLU A 202 -13.18 -16.31 -16.67
CA GLU A 202 -13.48 -17.47 -15.83
C GLU A 202 -14.84 -17.34 -15.11
N ARG A 203 -15.15 -16.14 -14.60
CA ARG A 203 -16.44 -15.89 -13.94
C ARG A 203 -17.61 -15.94 -14.92
N SER A 204 -17.43 -15.48 -16.16
CA SER A 204 -18.44 -15.59 -17.21
C SER A 204 -18.70 -17.02 -17.67
N LEU A 205 -17.68 -17.89 -17.61
CA LEU A 205 -17.79 -19.31 -17.94
C LEU A 205 -18.46 -20.10 -16.81
N ASN A 206 -18.19 -19.75 -15.55
CA ASN A 206 -18.74 -20.44 -14.38
C ASN A 206 -20.15 -19.95 -13.97
N GLY A 207 -20.61 -18.81 -14.48
CA GLY A 207 -21.95 -18.25 -14.23
C GLY A 207 -23.01 -18.59 -15.29
N ALA A 208 -22.68 -19.43 -16.26
CA ALA A 208 -23.56 -19.81 -17.38
C ALA A 208 -24.31 -21.14 -17.15
N VAL A 209 -24.58 -21.51 -15.89
CA VAL A 209 -25.38 -22.69 -15.49
C VAL A 209 -26.71 -22.26 -14.90
#